data_AF-A0A7V8Y583-F1
#
_entry.id   AF-A0A7V8Y583-F1
#
_cell.length_a   1.000
_cell.length_b   1.000
_cell.length_c   1.000
_cell.angle_alpha   90.00
_cell.angle_beta   90.00
_cell.angle_gamma   90.00
#
_symmetry.space_group_name_H-M   'P 1'
#
loop_
_entity.id
_entity.type
_entity.pdbx_description
1 polymer ?
#
loop_
_entity_poly.entity_id
_entity_poly.type
_entity_poly.pdbx_seq_one_letter_code
_entity_poly.pdbx_strand_id
1 'polypeptide(L)'
;MLRVYLELGEKKVFACALDWAGWCRAGKTDELAIEALTEYAPRYEVIAAKAGLELAAGKVSVVEKVRGDATTDFGAPGAVPDADGKRSTRKTAERQVALMQAAWDVFDKVAVKSPAELRKGLRGGGRDRDKMIAHLVDAERAYARKIGVKHPPFELDDTKALAAMRAEIVEVLSAPSDGSPLTEKGWPARYAVRRFAWHVIDHLWEMEDRRTP
;
A
#
# COMPACT_ATOMS: atom_id res chain seq x y z
N MET A 1 -17.16 -12.46 1.53
CA MET A 1 -16.99 -11.74 2.82
C MET A 1 -15.64 -11.02 2.75
N LEU A 2 -15.59 -9.73 3.07
CA LEU A 2 -14.36 -8.93 3.06
C LEU A 2 -13.65 -9.08 4.41
N ARG A 3 -12.51 -9.78 4.42
CA ARG A 3 -11.72 -10.00 5.65
C ARG A 3 -10.85 -8.79 5.94
N VAL A 4 -11.04 -8.21 7.12
CA VAL A 4 -10.37 -6.99 7.56
C VAL A 4 -9.69 -7.22 8.90
N TYR A 5 -8.51 -6.66 9.09
CA TYR A 5 -7.97 -6.43 10.43
C TYR A 5 -8.08 -4.96 10.80
N LEU A 6 -8.20 -4.68 12.10
CA LEU A 6 -8.16 -3.33 12.63
C LEU A 6 -6.82 -3.07 13.31
N GLU A 7 -6.15 -1.98 12.94
CA GLU A 7 -4.97 -1.48 13.64
C GLU A 7 -5.38 -0.29 14.52
N LEU A 8 -5.23 -0.45 15.83
CA LEU A 8 -5.80 0.43 16.86
C LEU A 8 -4.73 1.38 17.41
N GLY A 9 -4.72 2.63 16.93
CA GLY A 9 -3.99 3.74 17.54
C GLY A 9 -4.80 4.44 18.63
N GLU A 10 -4.19 5.41 19.31
CA GLU A 10 -4.89 6.23 20.32
C GLU A 10 -5.83 7.27 19.70
N LYS A 11 -5.52 7.73 18.49
CA LYS A 11 -6.24 8.80 17.78
C LYS A 11 -6.97 8.30 16.54
N LYS A 12 -6.49 7.20 15.95
CA LYS A 12 -6.99 6.65 14.69
C LYS A 12 -7.03 5.13 14.72
N VAL A 13 -8.03 4.58 14.06
CA VAL A 13 -8.14 3.15 13.75
C VAL A 13 -8.02 2.98 12.25
N PHE A 14 -7.20 2.03 11.79
CA PHE A 14 -7.14 1.63 10.39
C PHE A 14 -7.89 0.31 10.19
N ALA A 15 -8.82 0.28 9.23
CA ALA A 15 -9.40 -0.94 8.71
C ALA A 15 -8.65 -1.32 7.44
N CYS A 16 -7.99 -2.49 7.43
CA CYS A 16 -7.18 -2.94 6.30
C CYS A 16 -7.67 -4.31 5.78
N ALA A 17 -7.95 -4.39 4.47
CA ALA A 17 -8.37 -5.63 3.83
C ALA A 17 -7.19 -6.58 3.61
N LEU A 18 -7.31 -7.83 4.07
CA LEU A 18 -6.23 -8.82 3.98
C LEU A 18 -6.07 -9.39 2.55
N ASP A 19 -7.18 -9.56 1.84
CA ASP A 19 -7.21 -10.19 0.51
C ASP A 19 -7.09 -9.16 -0.63
N TRP A 20 -6.95 -7.88 -0.31
CA TRP A 20 -6.90 -6.78 -1.27
C TRP A 20 -5.77 -5.83 -0.91
N ALA A 21 -4.56 -6.12 -1.39
CA ALA A 21 -3.35 -5.38 -1.02
C ALA A 21 -3.50 -3.86 -1.12
N GLY A 22 -3.16 -3.17 -0.04
CA GLY A 22 -3.20 -1.71 0.03
C GLY A 22 -4.57 -1.08 0.25
N TRP A 23 -5.67 -1.85 0.19
CA TRP A 23 -7.00 -1.34 0.54
C TRP A 23 -7.11 -1.18 2.05
N CYS A 24 -6.79 0.02 2.53
CA CYS A 24 -6.87 0.35 3.94
C CYS A 24 -7.32 1.79 4.16
N ARG A 25 -8.22 2.03 5.12
CA ARG A 25 -8.73 3.37 5.43
C ARG A 25 -8.81 3.59 6.93
N ALA A 26 -8.66 4.86 7.33
CA ALA A 26 -8.66 5.26 8.72
C ALA A 26 -9.96 5.95 9.13
N GLY A 27 -10.35 5.73 10.39
CA GLY A 27 -11.43 6.43 11.07
C GLY A 27 -11.04 6.75 12.51
N LYS A 28 -11.88 7.51 13.21
CA LYS A 28 -11.68 7.78 14.66
C LYS A 28 -12.11 6.59 15.53
N THR A 29 -12.95 5.71 14.99
CA THR A 29 -13.43 4.49 15.65
C THR A 29 -13.36 3.33 14.66
N ASP A 30 -13.55 2.12 15.17
CA ASP A 30 -13.65 0.90 14.38
C ASP A 30 -14.72 1.02 13.29
N GLU A 31 -15.91 1.50 13.64
CA GLU A 31 -17.06 1.64 12.72
C GLU A 31 -16.75 2.64 11.61
N LEU A 32 -16.21 3.81 11.97
CA LEU A 32 -15.86 4.85 11.00
C LEU A 32 -14.72 4.41 10.07
N ALA A 33 -13.78 3.60 10.56
CA ALA A 33 -12.71 3.06 9.73
C ALA A 33 -13.26 2.05 8.70
N ILE A 34 -14.21 1.20 9.13
CA ILE A 34 -14.88 0.22 8.26
C ILE A 34 -15.79 0.90 7.24
N GLU A 35 -16.52 1.93 7.65
CA GLU A 35 -17.34 2.77 6.77
C GLU A 35 -16.46 3.42 5.69
N ALA A 36 -15.40 4.11 6.10
CA ALA A 36 -14.46 4.73 5.16
C ALA A 36 -13.80 3.71 4.22
N LEU A 37 -13.49 2.50 4.71
CA LEU A 37 -12.97 1.41 3.86
C LEU A 37 -13.98 1.02 2.78
N THR A 38 -15.25 0.90 3.15
CA THR A 38 -16.33 0.46 2.26
C THR A 38 -16.69 1.55 1.25
N GLU A 39 -16.83 2.81 1.68
CA GLU A 39 -17.04 3.97 0.80
C GLU A 39 -15.92 4.12 -0.24
N TYR A 40 -14.72 3.69 0.12
CA TYR A 40 -13.56 3.75 -0.74
C TYR A 40 -13.51 2.63 -1.81
N ALA A 41 -14.43 1.66 -1.78
CA ALA A 41 -14.46 0.54 -2.73
C ALA A 41 -14.37 0.98 -4.22
N PRO A 42 -15.07 2.01 -4.71
CA PRO A 42 -14.97 2.41 -6.12
C PRO A 42 -13.58 2.85 -6.54
N ARG A 43 -12.80 3.48 -5.64
CA ARG A 43 -11.40 3.84 -5.93
C ARG A 43 -10.52 2.60 -5.98
N TYR A 44 -10.76 1.65 -5.08
CA TYR A 44 -10.00 0.40 -5.08
C TYR A 44 -10.35 -0.52 -6.26
N GLU A 45 -11.57 -0.45 -6.77
CA GLU A 45 -12.02 -1.20 -7.96
C GLU A 45 -11.16 -0.90 -9.19
N VAL A 46 -10.69 0.35 -9.34
CA VAL A 46 -9.74 0.72 -10.40
C VAL A 46 -8.45 -0.11 -10.32
N ILE A 47 -7.94 -0.35 -9.12
CA ILE A 47 -6.74 -1.16 -8.88
C ILE A 47 -7.04 -2.64 -9.15
N ALA A 48 -8.16 -3.14 -8.65
CA ALA A 48 -8.58 -4.53 -8.86
C ALA A 48 -8.75 -4.84 -10.36
N ALA A 49 -9.49 -4.01 -11.09
CA ALA A 49 -9.71 -4.16 -12.51
C ALA A 49 -8.40 -4.11 -13.30
N LYS A 50 -7.48 -3.21 -12.94
CA LYS A 50 -6.15 -3.12 -13.54
C LYS A 50 -5.29 -4.37 -13.28
N ALA A 51 -5.50 -5.06 -12.15
CA ALA A 51 -4.91 -6.36 -11.85
C ALA A 51 -5.64 -7.54 -12.52
N GLY A 52 -6.69 -7.30 -13.31
CA GLY A 52 -7.52 -8.35 -13.92
C GLY A 52 -8.43 -9.07 -12.91
N LEU A 53 -8.78 -8.40 -11.81
CA LEU A 53 -9.60 -8.95 -10.73
C LEU A 53 -10.91 -8.18 -10.61
N GLU A 54 -12.00 -8.90 -10.33
CA GLU A 54 -13.29 -8.30 -10.00
C GLU A 54 -13.39 -8.09 -8.49
N LEU A 55 -13.69 -6.86 -8.08
CA LEU A 55 -13.79 -6.51 -6.66
C LEU A 55 -15.08 -7.09 -6.05
N ALA A 56 -14.99 -8.28 -5.48
CA ALA A 56 -16.08 -8.88 -4.71
C ALA A 56 -16.15 -8.31 -3.27
N ALA A 57 -16.53 -7.05 -3.13
CA ALA A 57 -16.74 -6.39 -1.84
C ALA A 57 -18.02 -6.93 -1.17
N GLY A 58 -17.92 -8.07 -0.48
CA GLY A 58 -19.01 -8.59 0.36
C GLY A 58 -19.05 -7.96 1.76
N LYS A 59 -19.97 -8.42 2.62
CA LYS A 59 -20.04 -8.00 4.04
C LYS A 59 -18.67 -8.03 4.71
N VAL A 60 -18.33 -6.97 5.45
CA VAL A 60 -17.08 -6.86 6.20
C VAL A 60 -17.08 -7.82 7.38
N SER A 61 -15.96 -8.51 7.59
CA SER A 61 -15.69 -9.33 8.75
C SER A 61 -14.34 -8.95 9.32
N VAL A 62 -14.37 -8.41 10.54
CA VAL A 62 -13.16 -8.15 11.33
C VAL A 62 -12.65 -9.49 11.85
N VAL A 63 -11.47 -9.90 11.37
CA VAL A 63 -10.87 -11.20 11.73
C VAL A 63 -9.74 -11.07 12.75
N GLU A 64 -9.26 -9.84 12.98
CA GLU A 64 -8.14 -9.57 13.87
C GLU A 64 -8.16 -8.09 14.29
N LYS A 65 -7.69 -7.79 15.51
CA LYS A 65 -7.38 -6.43 15.96
C LYS A 65 -5.97 -6.41 16.52
N VAL A 66 -5.16 -5.46 16.07
CA VAL A 66 -3.77 -5.30 16.46
C VAL A 66 -3.54 -3.93 17.06
N ARG A 67 -2.61 -3.83 18.00
CA ARG A 67 -2.20 -2.55 18.58
C ARG A 67 -1.38 -1.77 17.54
N GLY A 68 -1.81 -0.55 17.25
CA GLY A 68 -1.05 0.44 16.50
C GLY A 68 -0.03 1.19 17.35
N ASP A 69 0.67 2.13 16.74
CA ASP A 69 1.66 2.98 17.37
C ASP A 69 1.56 4.44 16.90
N ALA A 70 2.59 5.24 17.18
CA ALA A 70 2.65 6.64 16.77
C ALA A 70 2.52 6.82 15.23
N THR A 71 2.92 5.82 14.43
CA THR A 71 2.75 5.78 12.97
C THR A 71 1.27 5.70 12.60
N THR A 72 0.52 4.83 13.28
CA THR A 72 -0.93 4.70 13.14
C THR A 72 -1.61 6.04 13.44
N ASP A 73 -1.24 6.68 14.55
CA ASP A 73 -1.82 7.96 14.97
C ASP A 73 -1.45 9.12 14.06
N PHE A 74 -0.24 9.08 13.49
CA PHE A 74 0.17 10.02 12.46
C PHE A 74 -0.70 9.89 11.20
N GLY A 75 -1.08 8.65 10.84
CA GLY A 75 -1.97 8.36 9.72
C GLY A 75 -1.38 7.41 8.70
N ALA A 76 -0.57 6.45 9.13
CA ALA A 76 -0.10 5.37 8.29
C ALA A 76 -0.22 4.02 9.03
N PRO A 77 -0.73 2.95 8.40
CA PRO A 77 -0.76 1.63 9.00
C PRO A 77 0.65 1.05 9.04
N GLY A 78 1.05 0.56 10.21
CA GLY A 78 2.41 0.06 10.47
C GLY A 78 2.46 -1.32 11.12
N ALA A 79 1.38 -1.78 11.74
CA ALA A 79 1.38 -3.03 12.49
C ALA A 79 1.35 -4.25 11.56
N VAL A 80 2.06 -5.30 11.95
CA VAL A 80 2.08 -6.60 11.27
C VAL A 80 1.08 -7.53 11.98
N PRO A 81 -0.11 -7.79 11.41
CA PRO A 81 -1.04 -8.76 11.98
C PRO A 81 -0.55 -10.21 11.86
N ASP A 82 -0.99 -11.07 12.77
CA ASP A 82 -0.71 -12.52 12.76
C ASP A 82 -1.19 -13.17 11.46
N ALA A 83 -2.25 -12.62 10.85
CA ALA A 83 -2.70 -13.02 9.52
C ALA A 83 -1.61 -12.93 8.43
N ASP A 84 -0.58 -12.10 8.60
CA ASP A 84 0.55 -12.00 7.68
C ASP A 84 1.62 -13.04 7.88
N GLY A 85 1.68 -13.60 9.08
CA GLY A 85 2.51 -14.74 9.42
C GLY A 85 1.99 -16.07 8.85
N LYS A 86 0.93 -16.04 8.04
CA LYS A 86 0.34 -17.24 7.44
C LYS A 86 1.03 -17.60 6.12
N ARG A 87 1.22 -18.91 5.92
CA ARG A 87 1.73 -19.48 4.66
C ARG A 87 1.01 -18.90 3.44
N SER A 88 1.77 -18.61 2.39
CA SER A 88 1.26 -18.16 1.09
C SER A 88 1.69 -19.13 0.00
N THR A 89 0.74 -19.57 -0.81
CA THR A 89 1.03 -20.31 -2.03
C THR A 89 1.53 -19.35 -3.11
N ARG A 90 2.19 -19.89 -4.14
CA ARG A 90 2.57 -19.13 -5.35
C ARG A 90 1.38 -18.33 -5.91
N LYS A 91 0.24 -19.01 -6.12
CA LYS A 91 -0.99 -18.38 -6.63
C LYS A 91 -1.47 -17.22 -5.75
N THR A 92 -1.43 -17.38 -4.43
CA THR A 92 -1.83 -16.31 -3.49
C THR A 92 -0.85 -15.14 -3.53
N ALA A 93 0.46 -15.43 -3.57
CA ALA A 93 1.52 -14.42 -3.65
C ALA A 93 1.41 -13.61 -4.95
N GLU A 94 1.36 -14.29 -6.11
CA GLU A 94 1.22 -13.68 -7.43
C GLU A 94 -0.04 -12.81 -7.52
N ARG A 95 -1.18 -13.24 -6.94
CA ARG A 95 -2.38 -12.40 -6.89
C ARG A 95 -2.18 -11.10 -6.10
N GLN A 96 -1.50 -11.16 -4.96
CA GLN A 96 -1.24 -9.96 -4.14
C GLN A 96 -0.23 -9.03 -4.85
N VAL A 97 0.80 -9.60 -5.47
CA VAL A 97 1.77 -8.85 -6.26
C VAL A 97 1.12 -8.18 -7.48
N ALA A 98 0.17 -8.84 -8.15
CA ALA A 98 -0.58 -8.25 -9.26
C ALA A 98 -1.35 -6.98 -8.83
N LEU A 99 -1.93 -6.96 -7.63
CA LEU A 99 -2.58 -5.76 -7.07
C LEU A 99 -1.58 -4.64 -6.78
N MET A 100 -0.40 -4.96 -6.27
CA MET A 100 0.68 -3.99 -6.03
C MET A 100 1.22 -3.42 -7.36
N GLN A 101 1.45 -4.25 -8.37
CA GLN A 101 1.84 -3.79 -9.70
C GLN A 101 0.75 -2.93 -10.35
N ALA A 102 -0.52 -3.30 -10.19
CA ALA A 102 -1.63 -2.49 -10.65
C ALA A 102 -1.66 -1.11 -9.96
N ALA A 103 -1.34 -1.04 -8.67
CA ALA A 103 -1.20 0.23 -7.97
C ALA A 103 -0.08 1.10 -8.56
N TRP A 104 1.09 0.53 -8.87
CA TRP A 104 2.16 1.26 -9.57
C TRP A 104 1.70 1.79 -10.93
N ASP A 105 1.07 0.94 -11.74
CA ASP A 105 0.62 1.33 -13.08
C ASP A 105 -0.42 2.47 -13.04
N VAL A 106 -1.32 2.46 -12.06
CA VAL A 106 -2.32 3.52 -11.90
C VAL A 106 -1.67 4.80 -11.36
N PHE A 107 -0.76 4.68 -10.40
CA PHE A 107 0.05 5.80 -9.92
C PHE A 107 0.81 6.47 -11.06
N ASP A 108 1.54 5.72 -11.88
CA ASP A 108 2.34 6.25 -12.98
C ASP A 108 1.45 6.99 -14.00
N LYS A 109 0.25 6.48 -14.29
CA LYS A 109 -0.73 7.15 -15.15
C LYS A 109 -1.26 8.46 -14.56
N VAL A 110 -1.51 8.51 -13.25
CA VAL A 110 -1.94 9.74 -12.57
C VAL A 110 -0.80 10.75 -12.47
N ALA A 111 0.42 10.29 -12.21
CA ALA A 111 1.61 11.13 -12.19
C ALA A 111 1.83 11.85 -13.52
N VAL A 112 1.75 11.13 -14.64
CA VAL A 112 1.88 11.73 -15.99
C VAL A 112 0.82 12.80 -16.26
N LYS A 113 -0.41 12.61 -15.76
CA LYS A 113 -1.53 13.54 -15.96
C LYS A 113 -1.56 14.70 -14.98
N SER A 114 -0.78 14.65 -13.91
CA SER A 114 -0.77 15.66 -12.87
C SER A 114 0.20 16.80 -13.19
N PRO A 115 -0.17 18.07 -12.92
CA PRO A 115 0.78 19.18 -13.02
C PRO A 115 1.92 19.03 -11.99
N ALA A 116 3.03 19.72 -12.23
CA ALA A 116 4.15 19.71 -11.30
C ALA A 116 3.73 20.26 -9.92
N GLU A 117 3.04 21.41 -9.91
CA GLU A 117 2.48 22.01 -8.71
C GLU A 117 1.08 21.46 -8.43
N LEU A 118 0.85 21.02 -7.18
CA LEU A 118 -0.43 20.46 -6.75
C LEU A 118 -1.10 21.41 -5.76
N ARG A 119 -2.44 21.45 -5.76
CA ARG A 119 -3.23 22.22 -4.80
C ARG A 119 -2.78 21.91 -3.37
N LYS A 120 -2.54 22.94 -2.55
CA LYS A 120 -2.10 22.77 -1.16
C LYS A 120 -3.28 22.50 -0.24
N GLY A 121 -3.04 21.83 0.88
CA GLY A 121 -4.04 21.66 1.94
C GLY A 121 -4.35 22.97 2.67
N LEU A 122 -5.38 22.96 3.52
CA LEU A 122 -5.86 24.14 4.28
C LEU A 122 -4.78 24.90 5.07
N ARG A 123 -3.67 24.25 5.41
CA ARG A 123 -2.54 24.83 6.15
C ARG A 123 -1.29 25.03 5.27
N GLY A 124 -1.44 25.08 3.95
CA GLY A 124 -0.34 25.24 2.99
C GLY A 124 0.55 24.01 2.80
N GLY A 125 0.27 22.91 3.51
CA GLY A 125 1.03 21.65 3.42
C GLY A 125 0.73 20.83 2.16
N GLY A 126 1.61 19.86 1.89
CA GLY A 126 1.48 18.90 0.79
C GLY A 126 2.65 18.95 -0.19
N ARG A 127 3.19 17.77 -0.52
CA ARG A 127 4.24 17.64 -1.55
C ARG A 127 3.67 17.95 -2.92
N ASP A 128 4.48 18.56 -3.76
CA ASP A 128 4.24 18.67 -5.20
C ASP A 128 4.55 17.34 -5.88
N ARG A 129 4.10 17.17 -7.12
CA ARG A 129 4.11 15.88 -7.83
C ARG A 129 5.48 15.20 -7.76
N ASP A 130 6.53 15.91 -8.17
CA ASP A 130 7.87 15.33 -8.27
C ASP A 130 8.46 15.00 -6.89
N LYS A 131 8.15 15.81 -5.86
CA LYS A 131 8.53 15.53 -4.47
C LYS A 131 7.78 14.32 -3.91
N MET A 132 6.55 14.08 -4.35
CA MET A 132 5.77 12.90 -3.96
C MET A 132 6.33 11.64 -4.61
N ILE A 133 6.67 11.69 -5.90
CA ILE A 133 7.34 10.61 -6.63
C ILE A 133 8.69 10.29 -5.95
N ALA A 134 9.49 11.31 -5.66
CA ALA A 134 10.76 11.16 -4.95
C ALA A 134 10.60 10.41 -3.62
N HIS A 135 9.64 10.87 -2.82
CA HIS A 135 9.33 10.27 -1.53
C HIS A 135 8.89 8.81 -1.65
N LEU A 136 8.07 8.48 -2.64
CA LEU A 136 7.62 7.11 -2.87
C LEU A 136 8.81 6.20 -3.23
N VAL A 137 9.63 6.60 -4.20
CA VAL A 137 10.81 5.81 -4.63
C VAL A 137 11.81 5.62 -3.48
N ASP A 138 12.06 6.67 -2.69
CA ASP A 138 12.93 6.58 -1.52
C ASP A 138 12.39 5.63 -0.44
N ALA A 139 11.08 5.69 -0.17
CA ALA A 139 10.44 4.80 0.77
C ALA A 139 10.46 3.35 0.28
N GLU A 140 10.14 3.11 -1.00
CA GLU A 140 10.18 1.77 -1.60
C GLU A 140 11.58 1.16 -1.53
N ARG A 141 12.63 1.94 -1.81
CA ARG A 141 14.01 1.49 -1.65
C ARG A 141 14.34 1.12 -0.19
N ALA A 142 13.80 1.86 0.79
CA ALA A 142 13.96 1.52 2.20
C ALA A 142 13.19 0.24 2.58
N TYR A 143 11.99 0.06 2.06
CA TYR A 143 11.15 -1.13 2.27
C TYR A 143 11.72 -2.37 1.59
N ALA A 144 12.32 -2.23 0.40
CA ALA A 144 12.96 -3.32 -0.34
C ALA A 144 14.03 -4.03 0.50
N ARG A 145 14.76 -3.28 1.33
CA ARG A 145 15.76 -3.84 2.25
C ARG A 145 15.17 -4.78 3.30
N LYS A 146 13.89 -4.59 3.68
CA LYS A 146 13.16 -5.46 4.63
C LYS A 146 12.78 -6.81 4.03
N ILE A 147 12.93 -6.98 2.72
CA ILE A 147 12.69 -8.22 2.00
C ILE A 147 13.96 -8.75 1.30
N GLY A 148 15.13 -8.20 1.65
CA GLY A 148 16.42 -8.64 1.12
C GLY A 148 16.87 -7.97 -0.17
N VAL A 149 16.01 -7.18 -0.81
CA VAL A 149 16.32 -6.45 -2.05
C VAL A 149 17.12 -5.18 -1.75
N LYS A 150 18.26 -5.00 -2.43
CA LYS A 150 19.19 -3.90 -2.15
C LYS A 150 19.64 -3.21 -3.44
N HIS A 151 19.19 -1.98 -3.62
CA HIS A 151 19.65 -1.09 -4.67
C HIS A 151 20.33 0.15 -4.06
N PRO A 152 21.41 0.69 -4.69
CA PRO A 152 21.94 1.99 -4.32
C PRO A 152 20.90 3.10 -4.61
N PRO A 153 21.05 4.30 -4.05
CA PRO A 153 20.28 5.46 -4.51
C PRO A 153 20.48 5.69 -6.01
N PHE A 154 19.42 6.12 -6.70
CA PHE A 154 19.43 6.46 -8.11
C PHE A 154 18.55 7.70 -8.35
N GLU A 155 18.82 8.42 -9.44
CA GLU A 155 18.06 9.61 -9.83
C GLU A 155 16.65 9.23 -10.29
N LEU A 156 15.68 10.13 -10.13
CA LEU A 156 14.27 9.82 -10.41
C LEU A 156 13.97 9.58 -11.89
N ASP A 157 14.79 10.12 -12.78
CA ASP A 157 14.70 9.90 -14.22
C ASP A 157 15.44 8.63 -14.68
N ASP A 158 16.14 7.93 -13.78
CA ASP A 158 16.70 6.61 -14.03
C ASP A 158 15.61 5.53 -13.99
N THR A 159 14.80 5.53 -15.04
CA THR A 159 13.72 4.56 -15.26
C THR A 159 14.22 3.12 -15.31
N LYS A 160 15.49 2.88 -15.67
CA LYS A 160 16.08 1.54 -15.70
C LYS A 160 16.37 1.05 -14.29
N ALA A 161 16.96 1.87 -13.44
CA ALA A 161 17.21 1.51 -12.04
C ALA A 161 15.90 1.28 -11.27
N LEU A 162 14.89 2.14 -11.49
CA LEU A 162 13.56 1.95 -10.90
C LEU A 162 12.92 0.63 -11.36
N ALA A 163 12.97 0.33 -12.67
CA ALA A 163 12.42 -0.92 -13.21
C ALA A 163 13.15 -2.14 -12.66
N ALA A 164 14.47 -2.10 -12.54
CA ALA A 164 15.27 -3.18 -11.97
C ALA A 164 14.90 -3.46 -10.51
N MET A 165 14.79 -2.41 -9.68
CA MET A 165 14.36 -2.55 -8.28
C MET A 165 12.95 -3.14 -8.17
N ARG A 166 11.98 -2.62 -8.96
CA ARG A 166 10.60 -3.14 -8.95
C ARG A 166 10.52 -4.58 -9.43
N ALA A 167 11.33 -4.98 -10.43
CA ALA A 167 11.38 -6.35 -10.91
C ALA A 167 11.87 -7.33 -9.82
N GLU A 168 12.92 -6.98 -9.08
CA GLU A 168 13.44 -7.81 -7.98
C GLU A 168 12.45 -7.89 -6.82
N ILE A 169 11.76 -6.79 -6.48
CA ILE A 169 10.66 -6.78 -5.49
C ILE A 169 9.56 -7.76 -5.92
N VAL A 170 9.15 -7.72 -7.20
CA VAL A 170 8.12 -8.62 -7.75
C VAL A 170 8.57 -10.07 -7.69
N GLU A 171 9.81 -10.37 -8.05
CA GLU A 171 10.37 -11.72 -8.01
C GLU A 171 10.31 -12.29 -6.58
N VAL A 172 10.84 -11.55 -5.60
CA VAL A 172 10.87 -11.97 -4.20
C VAL A 172 9.45 -12.16 -3.65
N LEU A 173 8.55 -11.22 -3.91
CA LEU A 173 7.21 -11.24 -3.32
C LEU A 173 6.24 -12.19 -4.02
N SER A 174 6.57 -12.68 -5.23
CA SER A 174 5.77 -13.69 -5.94
C SER A 174 6.08 -15.13 -5.52
N ALA A 175 7.16 -15.34 -4.76
CA ALA A 175 7.51 -16.65 -4.25
C ALA A 175 6.52 -17.15 -3.17
N PRO A 176 6.30 -18.48 -3.06
CA PRO A 176 5.67 -19.05 -1.87
C PRO A 176 6.41 -18.63 -0.59
N SER A 177 5.66 -18.42 0.48
CA SER A 177 6.21 -18.06 1.79
C SER A 177 5.61 -18.98 2.85
N ASP A 178 6.42 -19.35 3.85
CA ASP A 178 5.94 -20.06 5.03
C ASP A 178 5.31 -19.12 6.08
N GLY A 179 5.33 -17.81 5.83
CA GLY A 179 4.85 -16.77 6.73
C GLY A 179 5.93 -16.16 7.63
N SER A 180 7.14 -16.72 7.64
CA SER A 180 8.26 -16.11 8.36
C SER A 180 8.79 -14.84 7.64
N PRO A 181 9.49 -13.95 8.36
CA PRO A 181 10.18 -12.83 7.75
C PRO A 181 11.17 -13.27 6.66
N LEU A 182 11.22 -12.54 5.54
CA LEU A 182 12.09 -12.88 4.40
C LEU A 182 13.58 -12.67 4.69
N THR A 183 13.92 -11.87 5.70
CA THR A 183 15.29 -11.70 6.21
C THR A 183 15.26 -11.61 7.73
N GLU A 184 16.44 -11.73 8.36
CA GLU A 184 16.60 -11.38 9.77
C GLU A 184 16.13 -9.93 10.02
N LYS A 185 15.18 -9.72 10.94
CA LYS A 185 14.53 -8.43 11.21
C LYS A 185 13.80 -7.80 10.00
N GLY A 186 13.50 -8.62 9.00
CA GLY A 186 12.74 -8.27 7.80
C GLY A 186 11.23 -8.35 8.02
N TRP A 187 10.50 -8.39 6.92
CA TRP A 187 9.04 -8.47 6.91
C TRP A 187 8.53 -9.80 6.35
N PRO A 188 7.37 -10.30 6.84
CA PRO A 188 6.62 -11.32 6.13
C PRO A 188 6.22 -10.81 4.74
N ALA A 189 6.23 -11.69 3.74
CA ALA A 189 5.92 -11.32 2.35
C ALA A 189 4.53 -10.65 2.21
N ARG A 190 3.52 -11.17 2.93
CA ARG A 190 2.15 -10.62 2.92
C ARG A 190 2.10 -9.18 3.44
N TYR A 191 2.83 -8.90 4.52
CA TYR A 191 2.94 -7.55 5.07
C TYR A 191 3.61 -6.60 4.08
N ALA A 192 4.74 -7.03 3.51
CA ALA A 192 5.50 -6.22 2.56
C ALA A 192 4.61 -5.78 1.38
N VAL A 193 3.94 -6.72 0.70
CA VAL A 193 3.06 -6.40 -0.44
C VAL A 193 1.98 -5.38 -0.06
N ARG A 194 1.33 -5.55 1.10
CA ARG A 194 0.32 -4.58 1.55
C ARG A 194 0.91 -3.22 1.86
N ARG A 195 2.10 -3.16 2.48
CA ARG A 195 2.76 -1.90 2.83
C ARG A 195 3.15 -1.12 1.58
N PHE A 196 3.74 -1.78 0.58
CA PHE A 196 4.04 -1.21 -0.73
C PHE A 196 2.76 -0.70 -1.40
N ALA A 197 1.77 -1.58 -1.57
CA ALA A 197 0.53 -1.22 -2.25
C ALA A 197 -0.22 -0.06 -1.54
N TRP A 198 -0.32 -0.08 -0.20
CA TRP A 198 -0.98 0.99 0.54
C TRP A 198 -0.29 2.34 0.31
N HIS A 199 1.05 2.39 0.38
CA HIS A 199 1.78 3.65 0.28
C HIS A 199 1.65 4.27 -1.12
N VAL A 200 1.71 3.43 -2.16
CA VAL A 200 1.46 3.83 -3.55
C VAL A 200 0.02 4.34 -3.72
N ILE A 201 -0.96 3.57 -3.23
CA ILE A 201 -2.39 3.91 -3.34
C ILE A 201 -2.71 5.22 -2.61
N ASP A 202 -2.15 5.42 -1.41
CA ASP A 202 -2.35 6.65 -0.63
C ASP A 202 -1.90 7.88 -1.42
N HIS A 203 -0.67 7.85 -1.97
CA HIS A 203 -0.15 8.95 -2.78
C HIS A 203 -0.80 9.08 -4.16
N LEU A 204 -1.22 7.98 -4.78
CA LEU A 204 -1.99 8.00 -6.03
C LEU A 204 -3.21 8.91 -5.88
N TRP A 205 -4.03 8.68 -4.86
CA TRP A 205 -5.26 9.44 -4.71
C TRP A 205 -5.04 10.80 -4.07
N GLU A 206 -4.02 10.95 -3.20
CA GLU A 206 -3.59 12.28 -2.76
C GLU A 206 -3.23 13.16 -3.97
N MET A 207 -2.48 12.61 -4.93
CA MET A 207 -2.08 13.30 -6.14
C MET A 207 -3.28 13.63 -7.04
N GLU A 208 -4.14 12.64 -7.30
CA GLU A 208 -5.34 12.86 -8.12
C GLU A 208 -6.26 13.92 -7.52
N ASP A 209 -6.53 13.86 -6.22
CA ASP A 209 -7.42 14.80 -5.55
C ASP A 209 -6.90 16.24 -5.59
N ARG A 210 -5.57 16.41 -5.66
CA ARG A 210 -4.88 17.71 -5.65
C ARG A 210 -4.46 18.20 -7.03
N ARG A 211 -4.70 17.45 -8.11
CA ARG A 211 -4.25 17.79 -9.47
C ARG A 211 -5.04 18.92 -10.13
N THR A 212 -6.26 19.16 -9.67
CA THR A 212 -7.09 20.28 -10.15
C THR A 212 -7.02 21.46 -9.17
N PRO A 213 -7.07 22.70 -9.66
CA PRO A 213 -7.11 23.90 -8.82
C PRO A 213 -8.24 23.89 -7.79
#